data_AF-A0A8S3UT53-F1
#
_entry.id   AF-A0A8S3UT53-F1
#
_cell.length_a   1.000
_cell.length_b   1.000
_cell.length_c   1.000
_cell.angle_alpha   90.00
_cell.angle_beta   90.00
_cell.angle_gamma   90.00
#
_symmetry.space_group_name_H-M   'P 1'
#
loop_
_entity.id
_entity.type
_entity.pdbx_description
1 polymer ?
#
loop_
_entity_poly.entity_id
_entity_poly.type
_entity_poly.pdbx_seq_one_letter_code
_entity_poly.pdbx_strand_id
1 'polypeptide(L)'
;MSFSAALQGSVSSGFGGRSVGKGTETVPSITEWVIAELEGQNGILGAYPFLIGSDDWMKKDKELVENNMKLARVEEDLIDKIWTTDRPAQPNTDIHGMKLSFTGKSWIDKLTDIKQEMKEKNVDALVVTSLDEVAWLSNCRASDVPYNPVFMSYAIVNRKADTIRLYIREKNTKLLKSRDPEMSTDDLFDHLNIGRDGNCASRKDGNKICFEVNCS
;
A
#
# COMPACT_ATOMS: atom_id res chain seq x y z
N MET A 1 -13.94 -6.34 24.67
CA MET A 1 -14.72 -5.10 24.57
C MET A 1 -14.59 -4.62 23.13
N SER A 2 -15.66 -4.79 22.35
CA SER A 2 -15.67 -4.46 20.92
C SER A 2 -16.20 -3.04 20.76
N PHE A 3 -15.38 -2.13 20.23
CA PHE A 3 -15.85 -0.80 19.82
C PHE A 3 -16.34 -0.89 18.38
N SER A 4 -17.65 -0.89 18.21
CA SER A 4 -18.29 -0.65 16.91
C SER A 4 -18.43 0.85 16.73
N ALA A 5 -17.61 1.45 15.87
CA ALA A 5 -17.78 2.83 15.44
C ALA A 5 -18.58 2.82 14.12
N ALA A 6 -19.90 2.99 14.22
CA ALA A 6 -20.73 3.32 13.08
C ALA A 6 -20.46 4.77 12.68
N LEU A 7 -19.67 4.98 11.62
CA LEU A 7 -19.55 6.28 10.97
C LEU A 7 -20.81 6.52 10.13
N GLN A 8 -21.72 7.34 10.66
CA GLN A 8 -22.85 7.91 9.92
C GLN A 8 -22.32 8.97 8.95
N GLY A 9 -22.34 8.67 7.64
CA GLY A 9 -22.15 9.68 6.60
C GLY A 9 -23.43 10.50 6.41
N SER A 10 -23.50 11.68 7.02
CA SER A 10 -24.44 12.74 6.60
C SER A 10 -23.76 13.59 5.53
N VAL A 11 -24.29 13.55 4.30
CA VAL A 11 -23.78 14.32 3.17
C VAL A 11 -24.53 15.64 3.06
N SER A 12 -23.80 16.74 3.12
CA SER A 12 -24.21 18.02 2.53
C SER A 12 -23.46 18.20 1.19
N SER A 13 -24.12 18.05 0.06
CA SER A 13 -23.81 18.75 -1.21
C SER A 13 -24.72 18.28 -2.35
N GLY A 14 -25.08 19.21 -3.24
CA GLY A 14 -26.09 19.06 -4.29
C GLY A 14 -25.71 18.20 -5.50
N PHE A 15 -25.11 17.03 -5.26
CA PHE A 15 -25.05 15.95 -6.24
C PHE A 15 -26.16 14.95 -5.95
N GLY A 16 -26.82 14.39 -6.98
CA GLY A 16 -27.94 13.44 -6.87
C GLY A 16 -27.58 12.07 -6.28
N GLY A 17 -26.64 11.99 -5.35
CA GLY A 17 -26.24 10.76 -4.67
C GLY A 17 -27.33 10.26 -3.71
N ARG A 18 -27.63 8.97 -3.77
CA ARG A 18 -28.42 8.28 -2.74
C ARG A 18 -27.46 7.72 -1.68
N SER A 19 -27.74 8.00 -0.41
CA SER A 19 -27.03 7.36 0.70
C SER A 19 -27.55 5.93 0.88
N VAL A 20 -26.64 4.97 0.98
CA VAL A 20 -26.95 3.56 1.23
C VAL A 20 -26.13 3.13 2.46
N GLY A 21 -26.79 2.90 3.59
CA GLY A 21 -26.12 2.49 4.83
C GLY A 21 -25.73 1.02 4.79
N LYS A 22 -24.44 0.68 4.93
CA LYS A 22 -24.00 -0.73 5.01
C LYS A 22 -24.25 -1.31 6.40
N GLY A 23 -24.73 -2.56 6.49
CA GLY A 23 -24.73 -3.34 7.74
C GLY A 23 -26.06 -3.97 8.19
N THR A 24 -27.13 -3.86 7.42
CA THR A 24 -28.39 -4.59 7.64
C THR A 24 -28.63 -5.59 6.50
N GLU A 25 -29.31 -6.71 6.77
CA GLU A 25 -29.70 -7.72 5.76
C GLU A 25 -30.47 -7.13 4.56
N THR A 26 -30.96 -5.91 4.67
CA THR A 26 -31.81 -5.23 3.68
C THR A 26 -31.05 -4.40 2.65
N VAL A 27 -29.73 -4.26 2.77
CA VAL A 27 -28.95 -3.36 1.91
C VAL A 27 -28.19 -4.18 0.87
N PRO A 28 -28.50 -4.02 -0.44
CA PRO A 28 -27.82 -4.78 -1.47
C PRO A 28 -26.34 -4.43 -1.54
N SER A 29 -25.53 -5.41 -1.93
CA SER A 29 -24.16 -5.18 -2.34
C SER A 29 -24.12 -4.27 -3.58
N ILE A 30 -22.95 -3.69 -3.86
CA ILE A 30 -22.76 -2.87 -5.07
C ILE A 30 -23.07 -3.69 -6.32
N THR A 31 -22.64 -4.96 -6.36
CA THR A 31 -22.87 -5.84 -7.51
C THR A 31 -24.36 -6.15 -7.68
N GLU A 32 -25.06 -6.50 -6.60
CA GLU A 32 -26.50 -6.78 -6.60
C GLU A 32 -27.31 -5.58 -7.10
N TRP A 33 -26.95 -4.38 -6.62
CA TRP A 33 -27.60 -3.15 -7.08
C TRP A 33 -27.34 -2.89 -8.57
N VAL A 34 -26.09 -3.02 -9.03
CA VAL A 34 -25.74 -2.83 -10.45
C VAL A 34 -26.47 -3.82 -11.36
N ILE A 35 -26.56 -5.08 -10.95
CA ILE A 35 -27.28 -6.13 -11.70
C ILE A 35 -28.76 -5.78 -11.82
N ALA A 36 -29.40 -5.37 -10.71
CA ALA A 36 -30.81 -5.03 -10.71
C ALA A 36 -31.13 -3.80 -11.58
N GLU A 37 -30.29 -2.75 -11.54
CA GLU A 37 -30.52 -1.53 -12.32
C GLU A 37 -30.24 -1.71 -13.81
N LEU A 38 -29.37 -2.66 -14.18
CA LEU A 38 -28.99 -2.94 -15.56
C LEU A 38 -29.59 -4.26 -16.09
N GLU A 39 -30.62 -4.78 -15.43
CA GLU A 39 -31.27 -6.03 -15.82
C GLU A 39 -31.75 -5.97 -17.28
N GLY A 40 -31.51 -7.06 -18.03
CA GLY A 40 -31.82 -7.15 -19.46
C GLY A 40 -30.85 -6.38 -20.37
N GLN A 41 -29.81 -5.76 -19.82
CA GLN A 41 -28.74 -5.10 -20.58
C GLN A 41 -27.43 -5.89 -20.43
N ASN A 42 -26.67 -6.02 -21.52
CA ASN A 42 -25.30 -6.58 -21.48
C ASN A 42 -24.31 -5.52 -20.98
N GLY A 43 -24.51 -5.05 -19.75
CA GLY A 43 -23.77 -3.93 -19.15
C GLY A 43 -22.30 -4.25 -18.84
N ILE A 44 -21.46 -3.21 -18.86
CA ILE A 44 -20.04 -3.27 -18.48
C ILE A 44 -19.84 -2.37 -17.27
N LEU A 45 -19.41 -2.94 -16.14
CA LEU A 45 -18.98 -2.18 -14.98
C LEU A 45 -17.48 -1.89 -15.10
N GLY A 46 -17.11 -0.63 -15.29
CA GLY A 46 -15.71 -0.20 -15.30
C GLY A 46 -15.19 0.08 -13.89
N ALA A 47 -14.00 -0.39 -13.55
CA ALA A 47 -13.35 -0.09 -12.28
C ALA A 47 -11.83 0.10 -12.43
N TYR A 48 -11.27 1.02 -11.63
CA TYR A 48 -9.83 1.24 -11.55
C TYR A 48 -9.20 0.15 -10.67
N PRO A 49 -8.32 -0.72 -11.21
CA PRO A 49 -7.91 -1.97 -10.55
C PRO A 49 -7.07 -1.75 -9.28
N PHE A 50 -6.42 -0.60 -9.12
CA PHE A 50 -5.60 -0.30 -7.95
C PHE A 50 -6.41 0.05 -6.68
N LEU A 51 -7.73 0.22 -6.81
CA LEU A 51 -8.62 0.57 -5.69
C LEU A 51 -9.47 -0.61 -5.19
N ILE A 52 -9.32 -1.79 -5.80
CA ILE A 52 -10.09 -2.98 -5.46
C ILE A 52 -9.12 -4.13 -5.19
N GLY A 53 -9.24 -4.75 -4.02
CA GLY A 53 -8.44 -5.94 -3.68
C GLY A 53 -8.70 -7.09 -4.64
N SER A 54 -7.69 -7.90 -4.93
CA SER A 54 -7.78 -9.01 -5.90
C SER A 54 -8.95 -9.96 -5.63
N ASP A 55 -9.16 -10.33 -4.36
CA ASP A 55 -10.21 -11.26 -3.97
C ASP A 55 -11.60 -10.65 -4.15
N ASP A 56 -11.74 -9.36 -3.86
CA ASP A 56 -13.00 -8.64 -4.06
C ASP A 56 -13.28 -8.45 -5.56
N TRP A 57 -12.25 -8.15 -6.36
CA TRP A 57 -12.37 -8.10 -7.82
C TRP A 57 -12.87 -9.44 -8.38
N MET A 58 -12.24 -10.55 -8.00
CA MET A 58 -12.62 -11.88 -8.47
C MET A 58 -14.05 -12.25 -8.07
N LYS A 59 -14.48 -11.90 -6.86
CA LYS A 59 -15.86 -12.12 -6.41
C LYS A 59 -16.86 -11.34 -7.25
N LYS A 60 -16.62 -10.03 -7.43
CA LYS A 60 -17.49 -9.16 -8.24
C LYS A 60 -17.56 -9.60 -9.70
N ASP A 61 -16.40 -9.92 -10.29
CA ASP A 61 -16.34 -10.39 -11.68
C ASP A 61 -17.17 -11.65 -11.88
N LYS A 62 -17.05 -12.63 -10.96
CA LYS A 62 -17.87 -13.84 -10.98
C LYS A 62 -19.37 -13.54 -10.89
N GLU A 63 -19.78 -12.73 -9.91
CA GLU A 63 -21.19 -12.34 -9.72
C GLU A 63 -21.77 -11.63 -10.96
N LEU A 64 -21.00 -10.75 -11.60
CA LEU A 64 -21.42 -10.04 -12.81
C LEU A 64 -21.53 -10.98 -14.02
N VAL A 65 -20.57 -11.89 -14.21
CA VAL A 65 -20.58 -12.85 -15.32
C VAL A 65 -21.77 -13.80 -15.22
N GLU A 66 -22.15 -14.25 -14.02
CA GLU A 66 -23.34 -15.08 -13.77
C GLU A 66 -24.64 -14.36 -14.18
N ASN A 67 -24.61 -13.03 -14.30
CA ASN A 67 -25.74 -12.18 -14.70
C ASN A 67 -25.55 -11.55 -16.10
N ASN A 68 -24.71 -12.14 -16.96
CA ASN A 68 -24.42 -11.67 -18.33
C ASN A 68 -23.80 -10.27 -18.42
N MET A 69 -23.12 -9.83 -17.36
CA MET A 69 -22.39 -8.56 -17.29
C MET A 69 -20.87 -8.79 -17.26
N LYS A 70 -20.08 -7.72 -17.32
CA LYS A 70 -18.61 -7.78 -17.29
C LYS A 70 -18.01 -6.75 -16.36
N LEU A 71 -16.97 -7.13 -15.61
CA LEU A 71 -16.11 -6.19 -14.89
C LEU A 71 -14.90 -5.82 -15.78
N ALA A 72 -14.85 -4.58 -16.24
CA ALA A 72 -13.78 -4.08 -17.08
C ALA A 72 -12.72 -3.32 -16.27
N ARG A 73 -11.45 -3.65 -16.51
CA ARG A 73 -10.31 -2.89 -16.02
C ARG A 73 -10.24 -1.57 -16.78
N VAL A 74 -10.38 -0.47 -16.07
CA VAL A 74 -10.10 0.86 -16.59
C VAL A 74 -8.70 1.21 -16.10
N GLU A 75 -7.72 1.29 -17.01
CA GLU A 75 -6.31 1.48 -16.64
C GLU A 75 -5.98 2.94 -16.26
N GLU A 76 -6.88 3.87 -16.59
CA GLU A 76 -6.75 5.28 -16.23
C GLU A 76 -7.69 5.62 -15.07
N ASP A 77 -7.22 6.40 -14.11
CA ASP A 77 -8.11 7.00 -13.12
C ASP A 77 -8.93 8.11 -13.80
N LEU A 78 -10.22 7.83 -14.02
CA LEU A 78 -11.13 8.76 -14.68
C LEU A 78 -11.41 10.01 -13.82
N ILE A 79 -11.30 9.91 -12.49
CA ILE A 79 -11.47 11.05 -11.58
C ILE A 79 -10.28 11.99 -11.75
N ASP A 80 -9.08 11.45 -11.87
CA ASP A 80 -7.86 12.24 -12.11
C ASP A 80 -7.93 13.09 -13.39
N LYS A 81 -8.65 12.62 -14.42
CA LYS A 81 -8.85 13.37 -15.67
C LYS A 81 -9.74 14.60 -15.52
N ILE A 82 -10.69 14.56 -14.59
CA ILE A 82 -11.66 15.64 -14.39
C ILE A 82 -11.33 16.52 -13.17
N TRP A 83 -10.45 16.06 -12.28
CA TRP A 83 -9.99 16.80 -11.11
C TRP A 83 -8.92 17.84 -11.50
N THR A 84 -9.37 18.86 -12.22
CA THR A 84 -8.52 19.88 -12.83
C THR A 84 -8.14 21.03 -11.90
N THR A 85 -8.87 21.22 -10.80
CA THR A 85 -8.67 22.31 -9.83
C THR A 85 -8.52 21.79 -8.40
N ASP A 86 -7.61 22.38 -7.63
CA ASP A 86 -7.43 22.14 -6.19
C ASP A 86 -7.12 20.70 -5.78
N ARG A 87 -6.62 19.86 -6.69
CA ARG A 87 -6.12 18.52 -6.34
C ARG A 87 -4.84 18.66 -5.49
N PRO A 88 -4.80 18.11 -4.27
CA PRO A 88 -3.59 18.15 -3.45
C PRO A 88 -2.42 17.46 -4.14
N ALA A 89 -1.22 18.03 -3.99
CA ALA A 89 0.00 17.37 -4.42
C ALA A 89 0.20 16.07 -3.65
N GLN A 90 0.84 15.09 -4.29
CA GLN A 90 1.16 13.84 -3.61
C GLN A 90 2.13 14.10 -2.44
N PRO A 91 1.97 13.36 -1.33
CA PRO A 91 2.86 13.52 -0.19
C PRO A 91 4.31 13.17 -0.55
N ASN A 92 5.21 14.11 -0.28
CA ASN A 92 6.65 13.94 -0.48
C ASN A 92 7.39 14.25 0.82
N THR A 93 7.03 13.55 1.89
CA THR A 93 7.66 13.73 3.20
C THR A 93 8.93 12.89 3.32
N ASP A 94 9.85 13.38 4.13
CA ASP A 94 11.17 12.76 4.31
C ASP A 94 11.08 11.48 5.14
N ILE A 95 11.82 10.45 4.72
CA ILE A 95 11.88 9.15 5.41
C ILE A 95 13.02 9.18 6.43
N HIS A 96 12.77 8.62 7.62
CA HIS A 96 13.78 8.43 8.65
C HIS A 96 13.69 7.01 9.25
N GLY A 97 14.84 6.44 9.58
CA GLY A 97 15.00 5.18 10.30
C GLY A 97 14.77 5.35 11.80
N MET A 98 14.35 4.25 12.45
CA MET A 98 14.08 4.19 13.88
C MET A 98 15.19 3.46 14.62
N LYS A 99 15.66 4.02 15.73
CA LYS A 99 16.68 3.39 16.59
C LYS A 99 16.16 2.09 17.19
N LEU A 100 17.07 1.13 17.41
CA LEU A 100 16.75 -0.19 17.98
C LEU A 100 16.08 -0.10 19.36
N SER A 101 16.40 0.93 20.17
CA SER A 101 15.75 1.19 21.46
C SER A 101 14.24 1.41 21.36
N PHE A 102 13.75 1.90 20.22
CA PHE A 102 12.32 2.09 19.96
C PHE A 102 11.69 0.88 19.27
N THR A 103 12.43 0.20 18.39
CA THR A 103 11.86 -0.90 17.57
C THR A 103 11.92 -2.25 18.26
N GLY A 104 12.81 -2.43 19.24
CA GLY A 104 13.05 -3.68 19.98
C GLY A 104 13.68 -4.82 19.15
N LYS A 105 13.60 -4.73 17.82
CA LYS A 105 14.15 -5.72 16.88
C LYS A 105 14.67 -5.05 15.61
N SER A 106 15.83 -5.50 15.11
CA SER A 106 16.39 -5.01 13.86
C SER A 106 15.55 -5.49 12.67
N TRP A 107 15.58 -4.77 11.55
CA TRP A 107 14.87 -5.20 10.35
C TRP A 107 15.46 -6.50 9.77
N ILE A 108 16.76 -6.76 9.99
CA ILE A 108 17.45 -7.98 9.56
C ILE A 108 16.91 -9.19 10.34
N ASP A 109 16.71 -9.05 11.65
CA ASP A 109 16.14 -10.13 12.45
C ASP A 109 14.67 -10.36 12.08
N LYS A 110 13.91 -9.29 11.81
CA LYS A 110 12.52 -9.41 11.30
C LYS A 110 12.47 -10.14 9.96
N LEU A 111 13.38 -9.81 9.04
CA LEU A 111 13.50 -10.50 7.76
C LEU A 111 13.81 -11.98 7.95
N THR A 112 14.65 -12.33 8.93
CA THR A 112 15.01 -13.71 9.25
C THR A 112 13.78 -14.51 9.68
N ASP A 113 12.97 -13.97 10.61
CA ASP A 113 11.70 -14.58 11.01
C ASP A 113 10.76 -14.75 9.82
N ILE A 114 10.58 -13.69 9.01
CA ILE A 114 9.70 -13.71 7.84
C ILE A 114 10.13 -14.79 6.86
N LYS A 115 11.44 -14.90 6.56
CA LYS A 115 11.96 -15.91 5.64
C LYS A 115 11.78 -17.33 6.18
N GLN A 116 11.87 -17.52 7.50
CA GLN A 116 11.59 -18.80 8.15
C GLN A 116 10.12 -19.19 7.99
N GLU A 117 9.18 -18.27 8.26
CA GLU A 117 7.74 -18.46 8.04
C GLU A 117 7.41 -18.75 6.56
N MET A 118 8.02 -18.00 5.64
CA MET A 118 7.90 -18.24 4.20
C MET A 118 8.38 -19.64 3.81
N LYS A 119 9.47 -20.12 4.45
CA LYS A 119 9.99 -21.46 4.21
C LYS A 119 9.01 -22.52 4.68
N GLU A 120 8.43 -22.38 5.87
CA GLU A 120 7.46 -23.31 6.43
C GLU A 120 6.17 -23.37 5.61
N LYS A 121 5.74 -22.23 5.05
CA LYS A 121 4.55 -22.13 4.18
C LYS A 121 4.84 -22.44 2.71
N ASN A 122 6.08 -22.81 2.36
CA ASN A 122 6.54 -23.05 0.99
C ASN A 122 6.23 -21.88 0.02
N VAL A 123 6.48 -20.64 0.47
CA VAL A 123 6.28 -19.41 -0.28
C VAL A 123 7.63 -18.87 -0.77
N ASP A 124 7.73 -18.51 -2.05
CA ASP A 124 8.96 -17.98 -2.64
C ASP A 124 9.09 -16.46 -2.56
N ALA A 125 7.97 -15.73 -2.57
CA ALA A 125 7.94 -14.27 -2.49
C ALA A 125 6.74 -13.78 -1.66
N LEU A 126 6.97 -12.70 -0.92
CA LEU A 126 5.96 -11.96 -0.18
C LEU A 126 5.90 -10.54 -0.73
N VAL A 127 4.71 -10.11 -1.15
CA VAL A 127 4.44 -8.74 -1.57
C VAL A 127 3.74 -8.03 -0.40
N VAL A 128 4.36 -6.97 0.10
CA VAL A 128 3.86 -6.16 1.21
C VAL A 128 3.31 -4.86 0.64
N THR A 129 2.00 -4.68 0.77
CA THR A 129 1.26 -3.52 0.23
C THR A 129 0.73 -2.59 1.31
N SER A 130 0.62 -3.07 2.56
CA SER A 130 0.19 -2.24 3.66
C SER A 130 1.33 -1.33 4.12
N LEU A 131 1.08 -0.03 4.22
CA LEU A 131 2.12 0.98 4.48
C LEU A 131 2.74 0.83 5.88
N ASP A 132 1.94 0.43 6.86
CA ASP A 132 2.37 0.15 8.23
C ASP A 132 3.27 -1.09 8.31
N GLU A 133 2.97 -2.13 7.53
CA GLU A 133 3.81 -3.33 7.41
C GLU A 133 5.15 -3.00 6.74
N VAL A 134 5.17 -2.20 5.67
CA VAL A 134 6.43 -1.76 5.04
C VAL A 134 7.26 -0.90 6.00
N ALA A 135 6.61 0.03 6.72
CA ALA A 135 7.26 0.84 7.75
C ALA A 135 7.82 -0.04 8.89
N TRP A 136 7.08 -1.05 9.35
CA TRP A 136 7.53 -1.97 10.38
C TRP A 136 8.68 -2.86 9.91
N LEU A 137 8.60 -3.40 8.68
CA LEU A 137 9.63 -4.24 8.08
C LEU A 137 10.95 -3.49 7.98
N SER A 138 10.92 -2.27 7.45
CA SER A 138 12.12 -1.45 7.21
C SER A 138 12.61 -0.68 8.44
N ASN A 139 11.86 -0.68 9.55
CA ASN A 139 12.09 0.24 10.68
C ASN A 139 12.19 1.71 10.24
N CYS A 140 11.47 2.11 9.19
CA CYS A 140 11.44 3.50 8.70
C CYS A 140 10.06 4.15 8.91
N ARG A 141 10.02 5.47 9.02
CA ARG A 141 8.79 6.26 9.22
C ARG A 141 8.82 7.52 8.34
N ALA A 142 7.65 8.04 8.03
CA ALA A 142 7.47 9.35 7.38
C ALA A 142 6.10 9.92 7.77
N SER A 143 5.61 10.94 7.06
CA SER A 143 4.32 11.58 7.35
C SER A 143 3.49 11.76 6.08
N ASP A 144 3.52 10.76 5.19
CA ASP A 144 2.77 10.84 3.93
C ASP A 144 1.25 10.76 4.16
N VAL A 145 0.81 10.14 5.26
CA VAL A 145 -0.60 10.03 5.63
C VAL A 145 -0.82 10.79 6.95
N PRO A 146 -1.77 11.75 7.03
CA PRO A 146 -2.07 12.44 8.27
C PRO A 146 -2.36 11.47 9.42
N TYR A 147 -1.75 11.74 10.58
CA TYR A 147 -1.87 10.94 11.81
C TYR A 147 -1.31 9.51 11.76
N ASN A 148 -0.77 9.06 10.63
CA ASN A 148 -0.17 7.74 10.46
C ASN A 148 1.29 7.89 10.01
N PRO A 149 2.29 7.46 10.81
CA PRO A 149 3.70 7.74 10.52
C PRO A 149 4.28 6.78 9.46
N VAL A 150 3.66 6.75 8.27
CA VAL A 150 3.96 5.83 7.17
C VAL A 150 4.37 6.60 5.91
N PHE A 151 4.99 5.89 4.96
CA PHE A 151 5.35 6.41 3.65
C PHE A 151 4.76 5.54 2.54
N MET A 152 4.27 6.18 1.48
CA MET A 152 3.71 5.50 0.31
C MET A 152 4.75 4.59 -0.34
N SER A 153 4.56 3.27 -0.22
CA SER A 153 5.57 2.30 -0.64
C SER A 153 5.01 0.88 -0.80
N TYR A 154 5.78 0.06 -1.51
CA TYR A 154 5.58 -1.39 -1.61
C TYR A 154 6.90 -2.11 -1.34
N ALA A 155 6.86 -3.30 -0.75
CA ALA A 155 8.05 -4.13 -0.59
C ALA A 155 7.85 -5.53 -1.16
N ILE A 156 8.90 -6.09 -1.74
CA ILE A 156 8.94 -7.49 -2.18
C ILE A 156 10.10 -8.18 -1.47
N VAL A 157 9.75 -9.17 -0.65
CA VAL A 157 10.70 -10.06 0.01
C VAL A 157 10.74 -11.37 -0.76
N ASN A 158 11.90 -11.72 -1.28
CA ASN A 158 12.12 -13.05 -1.87
C ASN A 158 12.85 -13.93 -0.85
N ARG A 159 12.37 -15.17 -0.67
CA ARG A 159 12.91 -16.10 0.33
C ARG A 159 14.40 -16.40 0.10
N LYS A 160 14.82 -16.51 -1.17
CA LYS A 160 16.17 -16.93 -1.57
C LYS A 160 17.12 -15.78 -1.91
N ALA A 161 16.59 -14.57 -2.09
CA ALA A 161 17.42 -13.41 -2.39
C ALA A 161 17.90 -12.71 -1.12
N ASP A 162 19.09 -12.13 -1.16
CA ASP A 162 19.60 -11.29 -0.06
C ASP A 162 19.07 -9.85 -0.13
N THR A 163 18.44 -9.47 -1.23
CA THR A 163 17.88 -8.14 -1.46
C THR A 163 16.37 -8.07 -1.14
N ILE A 164 15.94 -7.05 -0.42
CA ILE A 164 14.52 -6.66 -0.31
C ILE A 164 14.27 -5.53 -1.30
N ARG A 165 13.34 -5.69 -2.25
CA ARG A 165 12.98 -4.60 -3.16
C ARG A 165 11.97 -3.69 -2.50
N LEU A 166 12.30 -2.42 -2.39
CA LEU A 166 11.44 -1.39 -1.82
C LEU A 166 11.11 -0.38 -2.92
N TYR A 167 9.83 -0.17 -3.19
CA TYR A 167 9.35 0.78 -4.20
C TYR A 167 8.82 2.01 -3.49
N ILE A 168 9.44 3.16 -3.76
CA ILE A 168 9.08 4.45 -3.17
C ILE A 168 8.98 5.46 -4.31
N ARG A 169 7.86 6.18 -4.39
CA ARG A 169 7.72 7.30 -5.32
C ARG A 169 8.61 8.46 -4.87
N GLU A 170 9.25 9.14 -5.82
CA GLU A 170 10.18 10.24 -5.53
C GLU A 170 11.32 9.82 -4.56
N LYS A 171 11.86 8.59 -4.70
CA LYS A 171 12.89 8.05 -3.78
C LYS A 171 14.07 9.02 -3.56
N ASN A 172 14.46 9.75 -4.61
CA ASN A 172 15.58 10.67 -4.58
C ASN A 172 15.30 11.87 -3.67
N THR A 173 14.07 12.34 -3.52
CA THR A 173 13.77 13.44 -2.60
C THR A 173 13.51 12.94 -1.19
N LYS A 174 12.82 11.78 -1.06
CA LYS A 174 12.42 11.24 0.25
C LYS A 174 13.56 10.69 1.10
N LEU A 175 14.64 10.21 0.47
CA LEU A 175 15.80 9.63 1.18
C LEU A 175 16.91 10.64 1.52
N LEU A 176 16.85 11.88 1.03
CA LEU A 176 17.98 12.83 1.07
C LEU A 176 17.92 13.88 2.20
N LYS A 177 16.85 13.93 2.98
CA LYS A 177 16.65 14.99 3.97
C LYS A 177 16.20 14.39 5.29
N SER A 178 17.11 13.85 6.09
CA SER A 178 16.71 13.55 7.46
C SER A 178 16.32 14.84 8.18
N ARG A 179 15.05 14.93 8.62
CA ARG A 179 14.58 15.97 9.54
C ARG A 179 14.76 15.57 11.00
N ASP A 180 15.24 14.35 11.26
CA ASP A 180 15.55 13.90 12.59
C ASP A 180 16.91 14.50 13.02
N PRO A 181 16.94 15.39 14.03
CA PRO A 181 18.20 15.96 14.52
C PRO A 181 19.13 14.90 15.13
N GLU A 182 18.63 13.70 15.43
CA GLU A 182 19.40 12.60 16.02
C GLU A 182 19.87 11.55 15.01
N MET A 183 19.51 11.67 13.73
CA MET A 183 19.89 10.71 12.70
C MET A 183 20.22 11.43 11.39
N SER A 184 21.45 11.29 10.91
CA SER A 184 21.88 11.90 9.66
C SER A 184 21.32 11.17 8.45
N THR A 185 21.49 11.76 7.26
CA THR A 185 21.11 11.11 6.01
C THR A 185 22.00 9.89 5.73
N ASP A 186 23.28 9.96 6.08
CA ASP A 186 24.20 8.81 5.94
C ASP A 186 23.79 7.65 6.86
N ASP A 187 23.26 7.95 8.05
CA ASP A 187 22.73 6.93 8.96
C ASP A 187 21.51 6.20 8.38
N LEU A 188 20.68 6.86 7.56
CA LEU A 188 19.56 6.19 6.87
C LEU A 188 20.05 5.24 5.77
N PHE A 189 21.04 5.65 4.99
CA PHE A 189 21.66 4.79 3.97
C PHE A 189 22.33 3.57 4.60
N ASP A 190 23.06 3.78 5.70
CA ASP A 190 23.67 2.71 6.48
C ASP A 190 22.62 1.82 7.16
N HIS A 191 21.52 2.39 7.67
CA HIS A 191 20.41 1.64 8.27
C HIS A 191 19.81 0.65 7.28
N LEU A 192 19.60 1.06 6.02
CA LEU A 192 19.02 0.22 4.95
C LEU A 192 20.07 -0.61 4.18
N ASN A 193 21.36 -0.48 4.50
CA ASN A 193 22.48 -1.07 3.75
C ASN A 193 22.42 -0.73 2.25
N ILE A 194 22.23 0.55 1.90
CA ILE A 194 22.12 1.02 0.51
C ILE A 194 23.12 2.13 0.20
N GLY A 195 23.50 2.24 -1.07
CA GLY A 195 24.22 3.39 -1.60
C GLY A 195 23.33 4.62 -1.74
N ARG A 196 23.95 5.77 -2.04
CA ARG A 196 23.23 7.04 -2.30
C ARG A 196 22.33 7.01 -3.53
N ASP A 197 22.53 6.04 -4.42
CA ASP A 197 21.68 5.74 -5.56
C ASP A 197 20.46 4.87 -5.20
N GLY A 198 20.36 4.41 -3.94
CA GLY A 198 19.34 3.50 -3.44
C GLY A 198 19.60 2.03 -3.77
N ASN A 199 20.73 1.70 -4.40
CA ASN A 199 21.08 0.33 -4.72
C ASN A 199 21.66 -0.38 -3.51
N CYS A 200 21.54 -1.70 -3.48
CA CYS A 200 22.15 -2.53 -2.45
C CYS A 200 23.65 -2.25 -2.34
N ALA A 201 24.10 -1.86 -1.15
CA ALA A 201 25.51 -1.78 -0.82
C ALA A 201 25.82 -2.90 0.19
N SER A 202 26.67 -3.85 -0.21
CA SER A 202 27.17 -4.89 0.71
C SER A 202 27.74 -4.24 1.96
N ARG A 203 27.41 -4.76 3.14
CA ARG A 203 27.99 -4.28 4.39
C ARG A 203 29.50 -4.54 4.42
N LYS A 204 30.23 -3.71 5.17
CA LYS A 204 31.67 -3.88 5.41
C LYS A 204 32.02 -5.21 6.10
N ASP A 205 31.05 -5.85 6.75
CA ASP A 205 31.17 -7.16 7.41
C ASP A 205 31.01 -8.36 6.45
N GLY A 206 30.76 -8.11 5.15
CA GLY A 206 30.58 -9.15 4.14
C GLY A 206 29.16 -9.72 4.04
N ASN A 207 28.22 -9.25 4.87
CA ASN A 207 26.82 -9.64 4.78
C ASN A 207 26.13 -8.94 3.60
N LYS A 208 25.49 -9.73 2.73
CA LYS A 208 24.87 -9.26 1.48
C LYS A 208 23.40 -8.82 1.63
N ILE A 209 22.86 -8.84 2.85
CA ILE A 209 21.46 -8.49 3.09
C ILE A 209 21.26 -6.97 3.07
N CYS A 210 20.42 -6.49 2.17
CA CYS A 210 20.26 -5.07 1.88
C CYS A 210 18.89 -4.77 1.27
N PHE A 211 18.50 -3.49 1.28
CA PHE A 211 17.40 -3.03 0.45
C PHE A 211 17.87 -2.70 -0.98
N GLU A 212 16.94 -2.71 -1.92
CA GLU A 212 17.08 -2.18 -3.27
C GLU A 212 15.91 -1.21 -3.48
N VAL A 213 16.18 0.09 -3.40
CA VAL A 213 15.15 1.13 -3.47
C VAL A 213 14.93 1.56 -4.91
N ASN A 214 13.74 1.25 -5.41
CA ASN A 214 13.28 1.49 -6.75
C ASN A 214 12.24 2.61 -6.76
N CYS A 215 12.10 3.29 -7.90
CA CYS A 215 10.96 4.17 -8.12
C CYS A 215 9.72 3.32 -8.39
N SER A 216 8.61 3.65 -7.73
CA SER A 216 7.28 3.08 -7.99
C SER A 216 6.58 3.76 -9.17
#